data_AF-A0A5N6QT75-F1
#
_entry.id   AF-A0A5N6QT75-F1
#
_cell.length_a   1.000
_cell.length_b   1.000
_cell.length_c   1.000
_cell.angle_alpha   90.00
_cell.angle_beta   90.00
_cell.angle_gamma   90.00
#
_symmetry.space_group_name_H-M   'P 1'
#
loop_
_entity.id
_entity.type
_entity.pdbx_description
1 polymer ?
#
loop_
_entity_poly.entity_id
_entity_poly.type
_entity_poly.pdbx_seq_one_letter_code
_entity_poly.pdbx_strand_id
1 'polypeptide(L)'
;MAVAAFALHHQLFSLTNSKTRARPWLSYKTNFLHSQKKTHFCLISCSSSSSSSSTSQSPEANIETAESCVNLGLQLFSNGRVKDALIQFETALNLDPNPVEAQAALYNKACCHAYRGEGKRAADCLRTALREYNLKFGTILNDPDLASFRALPEFKELQEEARLGGEDIGYSFRRDLKLISEVQAPFRGVRRFFYVAFSAAAGISTFFTIPRLFRAIKGGDDTPDLWETAGNVAINVGGIIVLVALFFWDNKKEEEQLAQISRDETLSRLPLRLTTNRVVELVQLRDTVRPVILAGKKETVSLAMQKAERVRTELLKRGVLLVPVIWGQGKEPQIEKKGFGAPPKAAAALPSIGEDFEKRAQSISAKSRLKAEIRFKAEIVSPAEWERWIRDQQQSEGVTPGEDVYIILRLDGRVRRSGRGMPDWQEIVQELPPLEALLSKLER
;
A
#
# COMPACT_ATOMS: atom_id res chain seq x y z
N MET A 1 35.24 -23.92 51.41
CA MET A 1 34.91 -25.23 52.03
C MET A 1 33.46 -25.15 52.48
N ALA A 2 32.45 -25.89 52.04
CA ALA A 2 32.28 -27.04 51.14
C ALA A 2 30.93 -26.83 50.41
N VAL A 3 30.85 -26.90 49.08
CA VAL A 3 30.36 -28.04 48.27
C VAL A 3 29.21 -28.84 48.89
N ALA A 4 28.02 -28.71 48.32
CA ALA A 4 27.02 -29.78 48.28
C ALA A 4 26.21 -29.66 46.97
N ALA A 5 26.57 -30.53 46.03
CA ALA A 5 25.84 -30.78 44.80
C ALA A 5 24.74 -31.83 45.08
N PHE A 6 23.55 -31.64 44.52
CA PHE A 6 22.56 -32.70 44.38
C PHE A 6 22.25 -32.89 42.90
N ALA A 7 22.56 -34.10 42.42
CA ALA A 7 22.20 -34.64 41.13
C ALA A 7 21.07 -35.68 41.31
N LEU A 8 20.50 -36.09 40.16
CA LEU A 8 19.50 -37.16 39.92
C LEU A 8 18.04 -36.64 39.89
N HIS A 9 17.18 -37.01 38.94
CA HIS A 9 17.18 -38.18 38.06
C HIS A 9 16.33 -37.88 36.81
N HIS A 10 16.86 -38.26 35.63
CA HIS A 10 16.08 -38.48 34.41
C HIS A 10 15.12 -39.65 34.64
N GLN A 11 13.83 -39.49 34.30
CA GLN A 11 12.97 -40.60 33.94
C GLN A 11 12.34 -40.37 32.57
N LEU A 12 12.65 -41.34 31.70
CA LEU A 12 12.07 -41.59 30.39
C LEU A 12 10.64 -42.10 30.59
N PHE A 13 9.66 -41.47 29.93
CA PHE A 13 8.40 -42.11 29.60
C PHE A 13 8.29 -42.28 28.09
N SER A 14 8.54 -43.51 27.68
CA SER A 14 8.17 -44.10 26.40
C SER A 14 6.67 -44.34 26.36
N LEU A 15 5.97 -43.76 25.37
CA LEU A 15 4.65 -44.23 24.95
C LEU A 15 4.66 -44.47 23.44
N THR A 16 4.31 -45.71 23.12
CA THR A 16 4.25 -46.32 21.80
C THR A 16 3.00 -45.89 21.03
N ASN A 17 3.24 -45.34 19.84
CA ASN A 17 2.63 -45.66 18.56
C ASN A 17 1.11 -46.01 18.49
N SER A 18 0.33 -45.12 17.88
CA SER A 18 -0.83 -45.52 17.07
C SER A 18 -0.76 -44.83 15.70
N LYS A 19 -0.86 -45.67 14.67
CA LYS A 19 -0.71 -45.34 13.25
C LYS A 19 -1.96 -44.66 12.72
N THR A 20 -1.81 -43.48 12.10
CA THR A 20 -2.77 -42.96 11.12
C THR A 20 -2.03 -42.29 9.95
N ARG A 21 -2.09 -42.99 8.81
CA ARG A 21 -1.75 -42.62 7.43
C ARG A 21 -1.42 -41.14 7.15
N ALA A 22 -0.15 -40.89 6.87
CA ALA A 22 0.31 -39.73 6.13
C ALA A 22 -0.12 -39.83 4.65
N ARG A 23 -0.72 -38.75 4.11
CA ARG A 23 -0.84 -38.52 2.66
C ARG A 23 0.42 -37.76 2.18
N PRO A 24 0.90 -37.98 0.95
CA PRO A 24 2.21 -37.46 0.53
C PRO A 24 2.18 -35.95 0.33
N TRP A 25 3.21 -35.31 0.90
CA TRP A 25 3.63 -33.94 0.66
C TRP A 25 4.03 -33.79 -0.81
N LEU A 26 3.21 -33.09 -1.60
CA LEU A 26 3.63 -32.60 -2.92
C LEU A 26 4.53 -31.38 -2.69
N SER A 27 5.81 -31.57 -2.97
CA SER A 27 6.81 -30.50 -3.03
C SER A 27 6.45 -29.54 -4.16
N TYR A 28 5.76 -28.45 -3.85
CA TYR A 28 5.59 -27.35 -4.79
C TYR A 28 6.92 -26.63 -4.92
N LYS A 29 7.63 -26.93 -6.01
CA LYS A 29 8.69 -26.05 -6.52
C LYS A 29 8.08 -24.67 -6.75
N THR A 30 8.51 -23.71 -5.96
CA THR A 30 8.27 -22.29 -6.17
C THR A 30 9.05 -21.85 -7.40
N ASN A 31 8.39 -21.82 -8.56
CA ASN A 31 8.93 -21.11 -9.71
C ASN A 31 8.83 -19.62 -9.43
N PHE A 32 9.93 -19.06 -8.91
CA PHE A 32 10.23 -17.64 -9.02
C PHE A 32 10.29 -17.30 -10.51
N LEU A 33 9.23 -16.71 -11.04
CA LEU A 33 9.26 -16.12 -12.39
C LEU A 33 9.39 -14.61 -12.28
N HIS A 34 10.51 -14.19 -12.84
CA HIS A 34 11.12 -12.88 -12.90
C HIS A 34 10.17 -11.88 -13.57
N SER A 35 9.77 -10.83 -12.86
CA SER A 35 9.07 -9.68 -13.44
C SER A 35 10.10 -8.82 -14.18
N GLN A 36 10.23 -9.04 -15.49
CA GLN A 36 11.02 -8.16 -16.35
C GLN A 36 10.33 -6.80 -16.48
N LYS A 37 10.93 -5.78 -15.87
CA LYS A 37 10.51 -4.38 -16.01
C LYS A 37 10.77 -3.89 -17.44
N LYS A 38 9.70 -3.75 -18.24
CA LYS A 38 9.64 -2.79 -19.36
C LYS A 38 8.77 -1.61 -18.94
N THR A 39 9.19 -0.41 -19.32
CA THR A 39 8.60 0.87 -18.91
C THR A 39 7.14 1.03 -19.36
N HIS A 40 6.26 1.11 -18.37
CA HIS A 40 4.91 1.71 -18.30
C HIS A 40 3.94 1.47 -19.47
N PHE A 41 3.44 0.25 -19.57
CA PHE A 41 2.02 -0.11 -19.71
C PHE A 41 1.88 -1.48 -19.06
N CYS A 42 1.18 -1.60 -17.93
CA CYS A 42 1.11 -2.85 -17.17
C CYS A 42 -0.18 -3.61 -17.50
N LEU A 43 -0.40 -3.85 -18.80
CA LEU A 43 -1.41 -4.82 -19.21
C LEU A 43 -0.89 -6.21 -18.84
N ILE A 44 -1.61 -6.92 -17.96
CA ILE A 44 -1.29 -8.31 -17.64
C ILE A 44 -1.59 -9.13 -18.90
N SER A 45 -0.53 -9.54 -19.59
CA SER A 45 -0.58 -10.39 -20.77
C SER A 45 -0.15 -11.80 -20.39
N CYS A 46 -0.84 -12.80 -20.94
CA CYS A 46 -0.45 -14.19 -20.79
C CYS A 46 0.72 -14.49 -21.75
N SER A 47 1.80 -15.08 -21.24
CA SER A 47 2.94 -15.51 -22.05
C SER A 47 2.97 -17.03 -22.13
N SER A 48 3.05 -17.55 -23.35
CA SER A 48 3.07 -18.98 -23.64
C SER A 48 4.41 -19.63 -23.24
N SER A 49 4.34 -20.81 -22.64
CA SER A 49 5.46 -21.77 -22.59
C SER A 49 5.27 -22.76 -23.74
N SER A 50 5.87 -22.50 -24.90
CA SER A 50 5.70 -23.35 -26.07
C SER A 50 6.63 -24.57 -25.99
N SER A 51 6.10 -25.74 -25.61
CA SER A 51 6.74 -27.03 -25.89
C SER A 51 6.45 -27.40 -27.35
N SER A 52 7.48 -27.34 -28.19
CA SER A 52 7.42 -27.68 -29.60
C SER A 52 7.32 -29.20 -29.82
N SER A 53 6.22 -29.65 -30.42
CA SER A 53 6.19 -30.92 -31.17
C SER A 53 5.31 -30.76 -32.41
N SER A 54 5.95 -30.83 -33.56
CA SER A 54 5.40 -30.72 -34.91
C SER A 54 4.66 -31.99 -35.35
N THR A 55 3.42 -31.92 -35.84
CA THR A 55 2.97 -32.56 -37.10
C THR A 55 1.54 -32.22 -37.52
N SER A 56 1.36 -32.14 -38.85
CA SER A 56 0.14 -32.28 -39.68
C SER A 56 -0.97 -31.23 -39.62
N GLN A 57 -1.13 -30.55 -40.76
CA GLN A 57 -2.21 -29.64 -41.11
C GLN A 57 -3.55 -30.38 -41.30
N SER A 58 -4.56 -29.91 -40.59
CA SER A 58 -6.00 -30.07 -40.84
C SER A 58 -6.64 -28.68 -40.61
N PRO A 59 -7.82 -28.36 -41.17
CA PRO A 59 -8.32 -26.98 -41.15
C PRO A 59 -8.54 -26.56 -39.70
N GLU A 60 -7.71 -25.64 -39.20
CA GLU A 60 -7.81 -25.08 -37.86
C GLU A 60 -9.16 -24.35 -37.75
N ALA A 61 -10.18 -25.06 -37.28
CA ALA A 61 -11.23 -24.44 -36.50
C ALA A 61 -10.49 -23.73 -35.37
N ASN A 62 -10.38 -22.41 -35.47
CA ASN A 62 -9.65 -21.57 -34.54
C ASN A 62 -10.37 -21.70 -33.19
N ILE A 63 -9.97 -22.66 -32.35
CA ILE A 63 -10.60 -22.90 -31.05
C ILE A 63 -10.28 -21.65 -30.23
N GLU A 64 -11.29 -20.81 -30.03
CA GLU A 64 -11.18 -19.66 -29.16
C GLU A 64 -10.82 -20.15 -27.76
N THR A 65 -9.58 -19.87 -27.32
CA THR A 65 -9.11 -20.11 -25.96
C THR A 65 -9.24 -18.84 -25.14
N ALA A 66 -9.37 -18.98 -23.82
CA ALA A 66 -9.42 -17.83 -22.92
C ALA A 66 -8.20 -16.90 -23.10
N GLU A 67 -6.99 -17.45 -23.25
CA GLU A 67 -5.77 -16.69 -23.56
C GLU A 67 -5.89 -15.89 -24.87
N SER A 68 -6.38 -16.51 -25.95
CA SER A 68 -6.55 -15.85 -27.25
C SER A 68 -7.54 -14.69 -27.15
N CYS A 69 -8.66 -14.89 -26.45
CA CYS A 69 -9.64 -13.85 -26.18
C CYS A 69 -9.06 -12.69 -25.35
N VAL A 70 -8.27 -12.96 -24.30
CA VAL A 70 -7.59 -11.91 -23.52
C VAL A 70 -6.65 -11.10 -24.41
N ASN A 71 -5.80 -11.76 -25.20
CA ASN A 71 -4.84 -11.08 -26.07
C ASN A 71 -5.54 -10.27 -27.18
N LEU A 72 -6.63 -10.79 -27.76
CA LEU A 72 -7.45 -10.05 -28.72
C LEU A 72 -8.13 -8.85 -28.06
N GLY A 73 -8.68 -9.02 -26.84
CA GLY A 73 -9.25 -7.93 -26.06
C GLY A 73 -8.26 -6.80 -25.79
N LEU A 74 -7.01 -7.14 -25.45
CA LEU A 74 -5.93 -6.17 -25.28
C LEU A 74 -5.63 -5.38 -26.57
N GLN A 75 -5.55 -6.07 -27.71
CA GLN A 75 -5.36 -5.42 -29.00
C GLN A 75 -6.52 -4.47 -29.32
N LEU A 76 -7.76 -4.91 -29.13
CA LEU A 76 -8.96 -4.09 -29.35
C LEU A 76 -8.99 -2.88 -28.43
N PHE A 77 -8.63 -3.05 -27.16
CA PHE A 77 -8.56 -1.97 -26.18
C PHE A 77 -7.52 -0.92 -26.58
N SER A 78 -6.32 -1.36 -27.00
CA SER A 78 -5.28 -0.46 -27.50
C SER A 78 -5.72 0.31 -28.77
N ASN A 79 -6.57 -0.30 -29.60
CA ASN A 79 -7.16 0.36 -30.77
C ASN A 79 -8.35 1.28 -30.43
N GLY A 80 -8.66 1.49 -29.15
CA GLY A 80 -9.79 2.29 -28.68
C GLY A 80 -11.16 1.61 -28.87
N ARG A 81 -11.21 0.35 -29.31
CA ARG A 81 -12.44 -0.45 -29.48
C ARG A 81 -12.87 -1.07 -28.15
N VAL A 82 -13.13 -0.22 -27.16
CA VAL A 82 -13.37 -0.63 -25.76
C VAL A 82 -14.58 -1.54 -25.60
N LYS A 83 -15.64 -1.34 -26.39
CA LYS A 83 -16.83 -2.21 -26.35
C LYS A 83 -16.51 -3.63 -26.81
N ASP A 84 -15.74 -3.76 -27.88
CA ASP A 84 -15.36 -5.07 -28.43
C ASP A 84 -14.35 -5.78 -27.52
N ALA A 85 -13.44 -5.00 -26.91
CA ALA A 85 -12.52 -5.52 -25.90
C ALA A 85 -13.24 -6.12 -24.69
N LEU A 86 -14.29 -5.44 -24.19
CA LEU A 86 -15.11 -5.96 -23.09
C LEU A 86 -15.76 -7.31 -23.43
N ILE A 87 -16.30 -7.44 -24.65
CA ILE A 87 -16.87 -8.71 -25.12
C ILE A 87 -15.81 -9.80 -25.08
N GLN A 88 -14.60 -9.53 -25.58
CA GLN A 88 -13.52 -10.52 -25.57
C GLN A 88 -13.08 -10.92 -24.17
N PHE A 89 -12.99 -9.98 -23.22
CA PHE A 89 -12.68 -10.33 -21.83
C PHE A 89 -13.81 -11.11 -21.16
N GLU A 90 -15.07 -10.84 -21.49
CA GLU A 90 -16.21 -11.64 -21.02
C GLU A 90 -16.20 -13.05 -21.61
N THR A 91 -15.92 -13.18 -22.90
CA THR A 91 -15.74 -14.48 -23.56
C THR A 91 -14.61 -15.26 -22.90
N ALA A 92 -13.46 -14.63 -22.62
CA ALA A 92 -12.36 -15.29 -21.92
C ALA A 92 -12.77 -15.85 -20.55
N LEU A 93 -13.60 -15.13 -19.80
CA LEU A 93 -14.12 -15.58 -18.49
C LEU A 93 -15.12 -16.74 -18.60
N ASN A 94 -15.73 -16.94 -19.77
CA ASN A 94 -16.68 -18.03 -20.03
C ASN A 94 -16.00 -19.30 -20.61
N LEU A 95 -14.73 -19.21 -21.04
CA LEU A 95 -13.98 -20.29 -21.71
C LEU A 95 -13.09 -21.10 -20.76
N ASP A 96 -13.52 -21.30 -19.52
CA ASP A 96 -12.79 -22.01 -18.45
C ASP A 96 -11.32 -21.55 -18.30
N PRO A 97 -11.09 -20.26 -17.97
CA PRO A 97 -9.75 -19.69 -17.89
C PRO A 97 -8.97 -20.29 -16.71
N ASN A 98 -7.66 -20.43 -16.88
CA ASN A 98 -6.81 -20.67 -15.72
C ASN A 98 -6.76 -19.43 -14.80
N PRO A 99 -6.28 -19.54 -13.54
CA PRO A 99 -6.30 -18.40 -12.61
C PRO A 99 -5.56 -17.15 -13.09
N VAL A 100 -4.53 -17.29 -13.92
CA VAL A 100 -3.75 -16.16 -14.46
C VAL A 100 -4.54 -15.46 -15.56
N GLU A 101 -5.16 -16.22 -16.46
CA GLU A 101 -6.02 -15.71 -17.52
C GLU A 101 -7.27 -15.02 -16.94
N ALA A 102 -7.90 -15.63 -15.93
CA ALA A 102 -9.07 -15.07 -15.26
C ALA A 102 -8.73 -13.75 -14.57
N GLN A 103 -7.58 -13.70 -13.86
CA GLN A 103 -7.08 -12.47 -13.27
C GLN A 103 -6.85 -11.38 -14.35
N ALA A 104 -6.19 -11.74 -15.45
CA ALA A 104 -5.90 -10.82 -16.53
C ALA A 104 -7.19 -10.30 -17.20
N ALA A 105 -8.14 -11.19 -17.48
CA ALA A 105 -9.43 -10.84 -18.07
C ALA A 105 -10.24 -9.90 -17.16
N LEU A 106 -10.37 -10.21 -15.87
CA LEU A 106 -11.05 -9.34 -14.88
C LEU A 106 -10.36 -7.99 -14.75
N TYR A 107 -9.03 -7.98 -14.67
CA TYR A 107 -8.25 -6.76 -14.55
C TYR A 107 -8.43 -5.83 -15.77
N ASN A 108 -8.24 -6.38 -16.98
CA ASN A 108 -8.36 -5.59 -18.21
C ASN A 108 -9.83 -5.18 -18.47
N LYS A 109 -10.80 -6.00 -18.06
CA LYS A 109 -12.23 -5.63 -18.01
C LYS A 109 -12.46 -4.43 -17.08
N ALA A 110 -11.82 -4.39 -15.92
CA ALA A 110 -11.89 -3.24 -15.01
C ALA A 110 -11.32 -1.96 -15.64
N CYS A 111 -10.16 -2.04 -16.32
CA CYS A 111 -9.59 -0.92 -17.08
C CYS A 111 -10.55 -0.40 -18.15
N CYS A 112 -11.24 -1.30 -18.87
CA CYS A 112 -12.26 -0.91 -19.84
C CYS A 112 -13.45 -0.16 -19.20
N HIS A 113 -13.93 -0.62 -18.04
CA HIS A 113 -15.00 0.07 -17.31
C HIS A 113 -14.54 1.42 -16.75
N ALA A 114 -13.31 1.50 -16.23
CA ALA A 114 -12.69 2.75 -15.77
C ALA A 114 -12.58 3.78 -16.91
N TYR A 115 -12.16 3.34 -18.10
CA TYR A 115 -12.11 4.19 -19.29
C TYR A 115 -13.49 4.72 -19.70
N ARG A 116 -14.55 3.93 -19.49
CA ARG A 116 -15.94 4.33 -19.76
C ARG A 116 -16.57 5.17 -18.64
N GLY A 117 -15.86 5.44 -17.54
CA GLY A 117 -16.40 6.11 -16.35
C GLY A 117 -17.37 5.25 -15.54
N GLU A 118 -17.41 3.94 -15.79
CA GLU A 118 -18.30 2.98 -15.12
C GLU A 118 -17.66 2.49 -13.82
N GLY A 119 -17.45 3.41 -12.86
CA GLY A 119 -16.70 3.17 -11.63
C GLY A 119 -17.16 1.95 -10.82
N LYS A 120 -18.47 1.75 -10.69
CA LYS A 120 -19.03 0.58 -9.97
C LYS A 120 -18.61 -0.75 -10.59
N ARG A 121 -18.74 -0.88 -11.92
CA ARG A 121 -18.36 -2.11 -12.64
C ARG A 121 -16.85 -2.33 -12.61
N ALA A 122 -16.07 -1.26 -12.68
CA ALA A 122 -14.62 -1.34 -12.51
C ALA A 122 -14.26 -1.87 -11.12
N ALA A 123 -14.87 -1.32 -10.07
CA ALA A 123 -14.68 -1.76 -8.69
C ALA A 123 -15.05 -3.24 -8.53
N ASP A 124 -16.21 -3.68 -9.04
CA ASP A 124 -16.65 -5.08 -8.94
C ASP A 124 -15.66 -6.06 -9.58
N CYS A 125 -15.15 -5.74 -10.77
CA CYS A 125 -14.13 -6.57 -11.43
C CYS A 125 -12.83 -6.63 -10.60
N LEU A 126 -12.41 -5.51 -10.02
CA LEU A 126 -11.23 -5.45 -9.16
C LEU A 126 -11.44 -6.18 -7.84
N ARG A 127 -12.64 -6.14 -7.24
CA ARG A 127 -12.97 -6.90 -6.03
C ARG A 127 -12.74 -8.39 -6.27
N THR A 128 -13.30 -8.92 -7.35
CA THR A 128 -13.12 -10.33 -7.74
C THR A 128 -11.64 -10.65 -7.99
N ALA A 129 -10.91 -9.78 -8.71
CA ALA A 129 -9.49 -9.98 -8.99
C ALA A 129 -8.62 -9.98 -7.72
N LEU A 130 -8.91 -9.09 -6.76
CA LEU A 130 -8.22 -9.00 -5.47
C LEU A 130 -8.54 -10.23 -4.60
N ARG A 131 -9.82 -10.60 -4.49
CA ARG A 131 -10.31 -11.69 -3.64
C ARG A 131 -9.87 -13.06 -4.13
N GLU A 132 -10.23 -13.40 -5.36
CA GLU A 132 -10.14 -14.78 -5.87
C GLU A 132 -8.75 -15.08 -6.45
N TYR A 133 -8.13 -14.06 -7.04
CA TYR A 133 -6.89 -14.24 -7.79
C TYR A 133 -5.68 -13.58 -7.11
N ASN A 134 -5.84 -13.01 -5.91
CA ASN A 134 -4.76 -12.35 -5.17
C ASN A 134 -4.04 -11.26 -5.97
N LEU A 135 -4.79 -10.47 -6.76
CA LEU A 135 -4.23 -9.29 -7.41
C LEU A 135 -3.56 -8.39 -6.36
N LYS A 136 -2.40 -7.83 -6.68
CA LYS A 136 -1.75 -6.87 -5.78
C LYS A 136 -2.43 -5.52 -5.93
N PHE A 137 -2.87 -4.94 -4.83
CA PHE A 137 -3.48 -3.61 -4.84
C PHE A 137 -2.53 -2.52 -5.38
N GLY A 138 -1.22 -2.69 -5.19
CA GLY A 138 -0.22 -1.83 -5.82
C GLY A 138 -0.28 -1.81 -7.35
N THR A 139 -0.76 -2.87 -8.01
CA THR A 139 -1.00 -2.88 -9.46
C THR A 139 -2.07 -1.85 -9.83
N ILE A 140 -3.16 -1.78 -9.07
CA ILE A 140 -4.26 -0.82 -9.25
C ILE A 140 -3.76 0.62 -9.06
N LEU A 141 -2.91 0.86 -8.05
CA LEU A 141 -2.36 2.19 -7.76
C LEU A 141 -1.41 2.71 -8.83
N ASN A 142 -0.68 1.81 -9.50
CA ASN A 142 0.37 2.18 -10.46
C ASN A 142 -0.15 2.22 -11.91
N ASP A 143 -1.36 1.73 -12.16
CA ASP A 143 -1.87 1.64 -13.52
C ASP A 143 -2.38 3.01 -14.02
N PRO A 144 -1.85 3.54 -15.14
CA PRO A 144 -2.38 4.75 -15.77
C PRO A 144 -3.81 4.58 -16.31
N ASP A 145 -4.22 3.39 -16.74
CA ASP A 145 -5.56 3.14 -17.29
C ASP A 145 -6.65 3.21 -16.20
N LEU A 146 -6.25 3.08 -14.94
CA LEU A 146 -7.12 3.23 -13.77
C LEU A 146 -7.03 4.63 -13.13
N ALA A 147 -6.30 5.58 -13.71
CA ALA A 147 -6.19 6.95 -13.20
C ALA A 147 -7.56 7.65 -13.06
N SER A 148 -8.41 7.52 -14.08
CA SER A 148 -9.78 8.05 -14.05
C SER A 148 -10.60 7.43 -12.92
N PHE A 149 -10.47 6.11 -12.72
CA PHE A 149 -11.15 5.39 -11.65
C PHE A 149 -10.66 5.81 -10.26
N ARG A 150 -9.35 6.06 -10.09
CA ARG A 150 -8.78 6.51 -8.80
C ARG A 150 -9.33 7.85 -8.32
N ALA A 151 -9.84 8.68 -9.21
CA ALA A 151 -10.52 9.92 -8.84
C ALA A 151 -11.96 9.68 -8.31
N LEU A 152 -12.60 8.57 -8.67
CA LEU A 152 -14.01 8.28 -8.37
C LEU A 152 -14.25 7.79 -6.94
N PRO A 153 -15.41 8.08 -6.32
CA PRO A 153 -15.72 7.63 -4.96
C PRO A 153 -15.67 6.10 -4.79
N GLU A 154 -16.01 5.34 -5.83
CA GLU A 154 -15.96 3.88 -5.84
C GLU A 154 -14.54 3.33 -5.60
N PHE A 155 -13.49 4.05 -6.02
CA PHE A 155 -12.12 3.69 -5.67
C PHE A 155 -11.85 3.87 -4.16
N LYS A 156 -12.54 4.82 -3.49
CA LYS A 156 -12.39 5.04 -2.03
C LYS A 156 -12.92 3.83 -1.29
N GLU A 157 -14.11 3.38 -1.71
CA GLU A 157 -14.78 2.21 -1.17
C GLU A 157 -13.90 0.97 -1.34
N LEU A 158 -13.41 0.73 -2.57
CA LEU A 158 -12.51 -0.39 -2.86
C LEU A 158 -11.23 -0.35 -2.02
N GLN A 159 -10.63 0.83 -1.85
CA GLN A 159 -9.42 1.01 -1.05
C GLN A 159 -9.66 0.75 0.44
N GLU A 160 -10.76 1.25 0.99
CA GLU A 160 -11.14 1.02 2.39
C GLU A 160 -11.49 -0.45 2.64
N GLU A 161 -12.23 -1.09 1.73
CA GLU A 161 -12.48 -2.54 1.77
C GLU A 161 -11.15 -3.30 1.79
N ALA A 162 -10.24 -3.03 0.85
CA ALA A 162 -8.95 -3.72 0.78
C ALA A 162 -8.07 -3.46 2.01
N ARG A 163 -8.16 -2.27 2.62
CA ARG A 163 -7.44 -1.89 3.85
C ARG A 163 -7.97 -2.65 5.06
N LEU A 164 -9.29 -2.72 5.21
CA LEU A 164 -9.95 -3.50 6.26
C LEU A 164 -9.72 -5.00 6.05
N GLY A 165 -9.57 -5.44 4.80
CA GLY A 165 -9.51 -6.83 4.41
C GLY A 165 -10.81 -7.56 4.73
N GLY A 166 -10.93 -8.80 4.26
CA GLY A 166 -12.12 -9.60 4.53
C GLY A 166 -12.32 -10.70 3.49
N GLU A 167 -13.41 -11.44 3.67
CA GLU A 167 -13.81 -12.47 2.71
C GLU A 167 -14.17 -11.87 1.35
N ASP A 168 -14.77 -10.68 1.31
CA ASP A 168 -15.23 -10.04 0.08
C ASP A 168 -14.12 -9.47 -0.81
N ILE A 169 -12.95 -9.17 -0.25
CA ILE A 169 -11.87 -8.44 -0.95
C ILE A 169 -10.49 -9.11 -0.85
N GLY A 170 -10.31 -10.03 0.10
CA GLY A 170 -9.02 -10.65 0.42
C GLY A 170 -8.20 -9.87 1.46
N TYR A 171 -7.02 -10.40 1.78
CA TYR A 171 -6.13 -9.86 2.84
C TYR A 171 -4.77 -9.37 2.33
N SER A 172 -4.52 -9.43 1.01
CA SER A 172 -3.21 -9.12 0.42
C SER A 172 -2.75 -7.70 0.76
N PHE A 173 -3.61 -6.70 0.51
CA PHE A 173 -3.29 -5.30 0.76
C PHE A 173 -3.15 -4.98 2.25
N ARG A 174 -4.11 -5.42 3.09
CA ARG A 174 -4.01 -5.26 4.55
C ARG A 174 -2.72 -5.85 5.11
N ARG A 175 -2.32 -7.02 4.63
CA ARG A 175 -1.06 -7.67 5.05
C ARG A 175 0.15 -6.82 4.67
N ASP A 176 0.19 -6.30 3.45
CA ASP A 176 1.29 -5.43 2.99
C ASP A 176 1.38 -4.16 3.85
N LEU A 177 0.24 -3.52 4.17
CA LEU A 177 0.19 -2.37 5.07
C LEU A 177 0.64 -2.74 6.50
N LYS A 178 0.25 -3.92 7.00
CA LYS A 178 0.65 -4.41 8.32
C LYS A 178 2.16 -4.60 8.42
N LEU A 179 2.79 -5.15 7.39
CA LEU A 179 4.24 -5.29 7.32
C LEU A 179 4.94 -3.93 7.40
N ILE A 180 4.42 -2.90 6.71
CA ILE A 180 4.95 -1.53 6.81
C ILE A 180 4.76 -0.97 8.23
N SER A 181 3.59 -1.21 8.84
CA SER A 181 3.28 -0.73 10.19
C SER A 181 4.16 -1.39 11.26
N GLU A 182 4.53 -2.65 11.10
CA GLU A 182 5.41 -3.40 12.02
C GLU A 182 6.83 -2.86 12.00
N VAL A 183 7.30 -2.40 10.83
CA VAL A 183 8.61 -1.70 10.72
C VAL A 183 8.59 -0.38 11.48
N GLN A 184 7.47 0.35 11.46
CA GLN A 184 7.34 1.64 12.15
C GLN A 184 7.11 1.50 13.67
N ALA A 185 6.36 0.48 14.09
CA ALA A 185 6.02 0.22 15.49
C ALA A 185 6.40 -1.24 15.85
N PRO A 186 7.69 -1.51 16.10
CA PRO A 186 8.17 -2.86 16.31
C PRO A 186 7.51 -3.51 17.53
N PHE A 187 7.33 -4.84 17.45
CA PHE A 187 6.80 -5.68 18.52
C PHE A 187 5.35 -5.42 18.96
N ARG A 188 4.54 -4.69 18.17
CA ARG A 188 3.10 -4.52 18.47
C ARG A 188 2.38 -5.86 18.68
N GLY A 189 2.66 -6.85 17.81
CA GLY A 189 2.09 -8.20 17.95
C GLY A 189 2.47 -8.87 19.27
N VAL A 190 3.73 -8.74 19.70
CA VAL A 190 4.23 -9.28 20.97
C VAL A 190 3.52 -8.61 22.16
N ARG A 191 3.38 -7.28 22.12
CA ARG A 191 2.69 -6.54 23.17
C ARG A 191 1.23 -6.96 23.32
N ARG A 192 0.50 -7.12 22.21
CA ARG A 192 -0.88 -7.62 22.21
C ARG A 192 -1.01 -9.04 22.75
N PHE A 193 -0.07 -9.91 22.40
CA PHE A 193 -0.01 -11.25 22.95
C PHE A 193 0.06 -11.20 24.49
N PHE A 194 0.93 -10.36 25.06
CA PHE A 194 1.03 -10.20 26.50
C PHE A 194 -0.22 -9.57 27.13
N TYR A 195 -0.87 -8.61 26.47
CA TYR A 195 -2.14 -8.06 26.97
C TYR A 195 -3.20 -9.14 27.13
N VAL A 196 -3.37 -10.00 26.13
CA VAL A 196 -4.35 -11.10 26.17
C VAL A 196 -3.92 -12.17 27.17
N ALA A 197 -2.66 -12.59 27.14
CA ALA A 197 -2.13 -13.64 28.01
C ALA A 197 -2.24 -13.25 29.50
N PHE A 198 -1.85 -12.04 29.86
CA PHE A 198 -1.95 -11.56 31.25
C PHE A 198 -3.39 -11.31 31.67
N SER A 199 -4.27 -10.85 30.76
CA SER A 199 -5.70 -10.75 31.06
C SER A 199 -6.31 -12.12 31.32
N ALA A 200 -5.95 -13.13 30.52
CA ALA A 200 -6.40 -14.51 30.71
C ALA A 200 -5.87 -15.09 32.03
N ALA A 201 -4.58 -14.89 32.34
CA ALA A 201 -3.98 -15.33 33.59
C ALA A 201 -4.64 -14.69 34.82
N ALA A 202 -4.85 -13.37 34.79
CA ALA A 202 -5.56 -12.64 35.84
C ALA A 202 -7.03 -13.10 35.95
N GLY A 203 -7.68 -13.42 34.83
CA GLY A 203 -9.04 -13.97 34.80
C GLY A 203 -9.14 -15.32 35.48
N ILE A 204 -8.21 -16.24 35.17
CA ILE A 204 -8.10 -17.56 35.83
C ILE A 204 -7.84 -17.38 37.32
N SER A 205 -6.91 -16.49 37.71
CA SER A 205 -6.60 -16.21 39.12
C SER A 205 -7.82 -15.65 39.86
N THR A 206 -8.55 -14.72 39.24
CA THR A 206 -9.79 -14.14 39.80
C THR A 206 -10.87 -15.20 39.98
N PHE A 207 -11.04 -16.09 39.01
CA PHE A 207 -12.01 -17.19 39.07
C PHE A 207 -11.81 -18.08 40.31
N PHE A 208 -10.56 -18.39 40.67
CA PHE A 208 -10.25 -19.16 41.88
C PHE A 208 -10.28 -18.34 43.18
N THR A 209 -10.03 -17.03 43.10
CA THR A 209 -9.95 -16.16 44.29
C THR A 209 -11.33 -15.68 44.73
N ILE A 210 -12.30 -15.52 43.82
CA ILE A 210 -13.67 -15.09 44.15
C ILE A 210 -14.35 -16.05 45.16
N PRO A 211 -14.36 -17.39 44.96
CA PRO A 211 -14.92 -18.31 45.95
C PRO A 211 -14.23 -18.23 47.32
N ARG A 212 -12.91 -18.00 47.35
CA ARG A 212 -12.15 -17.79 48.59
C ARG A 212 -12.58 -16.51 49.30
N LEU A 213 -12.81 -15.44 48.54
CA LEU A 213 -13.32 -14.17 49.08
C LEU A 213 -14.71 -14.35 49.69
N PHE A 214 -15.61 -15.07 49.02
CA PHE A 214 -16.93 -15.40 49.57
C PHE A 214 -16.84 -16.20 50.88
N ARG A 215 -15.89 -17.14 50.98
CA ARG A 215 -15.65 -17.90 52.20
C ARG A 215 -15.09 -17.03 53.32
N ALA A 216 -14.14 -16.14 53.02
CA ALA A 216 -13.57 -15.18 53.96
C ALA A 216 -14.65 -14.23 54.52
N ILE A 217 -15.58 -13.76 53.67
CA ILE A 217 -16.71 -12.90 54.09
C ILE A 217 -17.71 -13.66 54.98
N LYS A 218 -17.98 -14.93 54.70
CA LYS A 218 -18.93 -15.74 55.48
C LYS A 218 -18.42 -16.08 56.90
N GLY A 219 -17.11 -16.04 57.13
CA GLY A 219 -16.51 -16.39 58.42
C GLY A 219 -16.55 -17.89 58.74
N GLY A 220 -15.81 -18.30 59.77
CA GLY A 220 -15.69 -19.69 60.24
C GLY A 220 -14.25 -20.08 60.63
N ASP A 221 -14.08 -21.26 61.21
CA ASP A 221 -12.76 -21.84 61.50
C ASP A 221 -12.00 -22.14 60.19
N ASP A 222 -10.69 -21.86 60.16
CA ASP A 222 -9.80 -21.98 58.99
C ASP A 222 -10.17 -21.09 57.76
N THR A 223 -10.63 -19.85 57.99
CA THR A 223 -10.93 -18.90 56.89
C THR A 223 -9.68 -18.19 56.34
N PRO A 224 -9.60 -17.93 55.01
CA PRO A 224 -8.53 -17.11 54.42
C PRO A 224 -8.57 -15.66 54.92
N ASP A 225 -7.43 -14.96 54.93
CA ASP A 225 -7.38 -13.54 55.27
C ASP A 225 -8.22 -12.72 54.27
N LEU A 226 -9.20 -11.99 54.80
CA LEU A 226 -10.12 -11.17 54.02
C LEU A 226 -9.38 -10.07 53.27
N TRP A 227 -8.39 -9.43 53.89
CA TRP A 227 -7.73 -8.26 53.30
C TRP A 227 -6.71 -8.63 52.24
N GLU A 228 -5.93 -9.68 52.47
CA GLU A 228 -5.11 -10.30 51.44
C GLU A 228 -5.96 -10.81 50.25
N THR A 229 -7.05 -11.52 50.52
CA THR A 229 -7.90 -12.09 49.46
C THR A 229 -8.62 -11.00 48.65
N ALA A 230 -9.14 -9.97 49.32
CA ALA A 230 -9.75 -8.82 48.66
C ALA A 230 -8.72 -8.02 47.84
N GLY A 231 -7.51 -7.82 48.37
CA GLY A 231 -6.39 -7.20 47.66
C GLY A 231 -6.04 -7.96 46.38
N ASN A 232 -5.93 -9.28 46.44
CA ASN A 232 -5.64 -10.14 45.29
C ASN A 232 -6.73 -10.06 44.20
N VAL A 233 -8.02 -10.03 44.59
CA VAL A 233 -9.12 -9.83 43.63
C VAL A 233 -9.03 -8.43 43.01
N ALA A 234 -8.80 -7.39 43.82
CA ALA A 234 -8.69 -6.01 43.34
C ALA A 234 -7.53 -5.84 42.35
N ILE A 235 -6.35 -6.42 42.64
CA ILE A 235 -5.19 -6.38 41.76
C ILE A 235 -5.50 -7.06 40.43
N ASN A 236 -6.09 -8.27 40.45
CA ASN A 236 -6.40 -8.98 39.22
C ASN A 236 -7.46 -8.25 38.37
N VAL A 237 -8.54 -7.78 39.00
CA VAL A 237 -9.61 -7.04 38.30
C VAL A 237 -9.05 -5.72 37.73
N GLY A 238 -8.29 -4.97 38.51
CA GLY A 238 -7.62 -3.75 38.06
C GLY A 238 -6.66 -4.03 36.90
N GLY A 239 -5.87 -5.10 36.99
CA GLY A 239 -4.98 -5.55 35.94
C GLY A 239 -5.71 -5.88 34.64
N ILE A 240 -6.81 -6.63 34.70
CA ILE A 240 -7.66 -6.95 33.53
C ILE A 240 -8.17 -5.66 32.89
N ILE A 241 -8.72 -4.74 33.68
CA ILE A 241 -9.26 -3.46 33.17
C ILE A 241 -8.17 -2.69 32.41
N VAL A 242 -6.98 -2.55 32.99
CA VAL A 242 -5.86 -1.82 32.36
C VAL A 242 -5.40 -2.52 31.09
N LEU A 243 -5.19 -3.84 31.12
CA LEU A 243 -4.70 -4.60 29.96
C LEU A 243 -5.71 -4.61 28.80
N VAL A 244 -7.00 -4.71 29.10
CA VAL A 244 -8.07 -4.62 28.11
C VAL A 244 -8.14 -3.21 27.51
N ALA A 245 -8.02 -2.17 28.34
CA ALA A 245 -7.97 -0.78 27.85
C ALA A 245 -6.75 -0.55 26.92
N LEU A 246 -5.57 -1.06 27.31
CA LEU A 246 -4.36 -0.99 26.49
C LEU A 246 -4.50 -1.76 25.17
N PHE A 247 -5.16 -2.91 25.17
CA PHE A 247 -5.44 -3.69 23.97
C PHE A 247 -6.32 -2.91 22.98
N PHE A 248 -7.43 -2.32 23.44
CA PHE A 248 -8.28 -1.49 22.60
C PHE A 248 -7.56 -0.24 22.10
N TRP A 249 -6.75 0.40 22.94
CA TRP A 249 -5.97 1.56 22.54
C TRP A 249 -4.95 1.23 21.45
N ASP A 250 -4.23 0.11 21.58
CA ASP A 250 -3.24 -0.33 20.58
C ASP A 250 -3.91 -0.80 19.27
N ASN A 251 -5.13 -1.34 19.33
CA ASN A 251 -5.95 -1.64 18.15
C ASN A 251 -6.36 -0.36 17.40
N LYS A 252 -6.87 0.63 18.14
CA LYS A 252 -7.21 1.94 17.57
C LYS A 252 -5.98 2.60 16.93
N LYS A 253 -4.83 2.55 17.60
CA LYS A 253 -3.58 3.13 17.09
C LYS A 253 -3.03 2.42 15.85
N GLU A 254 -3.20 1.10 15.74
CA GLU A 254 -2.86 0.39 14.50
C GLU A 254 -3.76 0.80 13.35
N GLU A 255 -5.08 0.88 13.56
CA GLU A 255 -6.01 1.29 12.49
C GLU A 255 -5.74 2.72 12.01
N GLU A 256 -5.49 3.66 12.93
CA GLU A 256 -5.03 5.02 12.61
C GLU A 256 -3.75 5.01 11.76
N GLN A 257 -2.78 4.16 12.14
CA GLN A 257 -1.51 4.04 11.43
C GLN A 257 -1.67 3.38 10.05
N LEU A 258 -2.48 2.34 9.92
CA LEU A 258 -2.77 1.69 8.63
C LEU A 258 -3.48 2.65 7.67
N ALA A 259 -4.40 3.47 8.18
CA ALA A 259 -5.06 4.52 7.40
C ALA A 259 -4.04 5.56 6.91
N GLN A 260 -3.11 5.99 7.77
CA GLN A 260 -2.03 6.90 7.39
C GLN A 260 -1.09 6.28 6.34
N ILE A 261 -0.64 5.03 6.54
CA ILE A 261 0.24 4.33 5.59
C ILE A 261 -0.45 4.17 4.23
N SER A 262 -1.74 3.83 4.22
CA SER A 262 -2.52 3.71 2.98
C SER A 262 -2.55 5.04 2.21
N ARG A 263 -2.81 6.18 2.91
CA ARG A 263 -2.78 7.51 2.30
C ARG A 263 -1.38 7.87 1.78
N ASP A 264 -0.32 7.57 2.54
CA ASP A 264 1.06 7.84 2.14
C ASP A 264 1.47 6.99 0.93
N GLU A 265 0.99 5.74 0.83
CA GLU A 265 1.24 4.89 -0.34
C GLU A 265 0.55 5.49 -1.58
N THR A 266 -0.71 5.91 -1.48
CA THR A 266 -1.40 6.61 -2.59
C THR A 266 -0.69 7.90 -2.99
N LEU A 267 -0.29 8.73 -2.02
CA LEU A 267 0.49 9.95 -2.28
C LEU A 267 1.74 9.63 -3.10
N SER A 268 2.46 8.59 -2.72
CA SER A 268 3.74 8.24 -3.34
C SER A 268 3.60 7.87 -4.83
N ARG A 269 2.40 7.48 -5.28
CA ARG A 269 2.11 7.12 -6.67
C ARG A 269 1.53 8.26 -7.50
N LEU A 270 1.30 9.42 -6.89
CA LEU A 270 0.76 10.55 -7.64
C LEU A 270 1.77 11.05 -8.68
N PRO A 271 1.36 11.18 -9.95
CA PRO A 271 2.24 11.60 -11.03
C PRO A 271 2.45 13.11 -11.04
N LEU A 272 3.70 13.49 -11.29
CA LEU A 272 4.17 14.85 -11.51
C LEU A 272 4.87 14.94 -12.87
N ARG A 273 4.67 16.04 -13.56
CA ARG A 273 5.42 16.43 -14.74
C ARG A 273 6.53 17.39 -14.31
N LEU A 274 7.77 16.99 -14.56
CA LEU A 274 8.94 17.84 -14.38
C LEU A 274 9.00 18.87 -15.52
N THR A 275 9.81 19.92 -15.34
CA THR A 275 10.01 20.96 -16.37
C THR A 275 10.59 20.43 -17.69
N THR A 276 11.18 19.23 -17.69
CA THR A 276 11.65 18.51 -18.88
C THR A 276 10.54 17.80 -19.65
N ASN A 277 9.27 18.01 -19.25
CA ASN A 277 8.09 17.30 -19.74
C ASN A 277 8.07 15.79 -19.43
N ARG A 278 9.02 15.33 -18.61
CA ARG A 278 9.07 13.95 -18.11
C ARG A 278 8.07 13.77 -16.98
N VAL A 279 7.26 12.70 -17.06
CA VAL A 279 6.34 12.30 -15.99
C VAL A 279 7.05 11.33 -15.05
N VAL A 280 6.97 11.60 -13.75
CA VAL A 280 7.55 10.81 -12.66
C VAL A 280 6.55 10.69 -11.51
N GLU A 281 6.57 9.58 -10.78
CA GLU A 281 5.82 9.42 -9.54
C GLU A 281 6.56 10.07 -8.37
N LEU A 282 5.83 10.54 -7.35
CA LEU A 282 6.43 11.11 -6.14
C LEU A 282 7.46 10.19 -5.46
N VAL A 283 7.24 8.87 -5.46
CA VAL A 283 8.17 7.87 -4.91
C VAL A 283 9.54 7.91 -5.58
N GLN A 284 9.62 8.31 -6.86
CA GLN A 284 10.87 8.40 -7.61
C GLN A 284 11.70 9.63 -7.22
N LEU A 285 11.08 10.62 -6.56
CA LEU A 285 11.71 11.84 -6.08
C LEU A 285 12.24 11.70 -4.64
N ARG A 286 11.98 10.57 -3.97
CA ARG A 286 12.53 10.27 -2.65
C ARG A 286 14.06 10.36 -2.64
N ASP A 287 14.61 10.72 -1.50
CA ASP A 287 16.02 11.03 -1.23
C ASP A 287 16.57 12.31 -1.89
N THR A 288 15.86 12.85 -2.89
CA THR A 288 16.36 13.95 -3.73
C THR A 288 15.76 15.30 -3.35
N VAL A 289 14.45 15.37 -3.12
CA VAL A 289 13.73 16.61 -2.84
C VAL A 289 12.66 16.46 -1.78
N ARG A 290 12.26 17.59 -1.22
CA ARG A 290 11.15 17.80 -0.29
C ARG A 290 10.02 18.51 -1.02
N PRO A 291 9.03 17.78 -1.56
CA PRO A 291 7.86 18.40 -2.14
C PRO A 291 7.12 19.28 -1.13
N VAL A 292 6.83 20.52 -1.52
CA VAL A 292 5.92 21.43 -0.82
C VAL A 292 4.72 21.63 -1.72
N ILE A 293 3.62 20.99 -1.33
CA ILE A 293 2.35 21.01 -2.05
C ILE A 293 1.60 22.26 -1.61
N LEU A 294 1.22 23.10 -2.56
CA LEU A 294 0.45 24.32 -2.35
C LEU A 294 -0.93 24.10 -2.96
N ALA A 295 -1.94 23.85 -2.13
CA ALA A 295 -3.27 23.50 -2.58
C ALA A 295 -4.25 24.64 -2.27
N GLY A 296 -4.89 25.20 -3.28
CA GLY A 296 -5.73 26.36 -3.04
C GLY A 296 -6.39 26.97 -4.27
N LYS A 297 -7.05 28.11 -4.06
CA LYS A 297 -7.48 28.99 -5.15
C LYS A 297 -6.29 29.48 -5.96
N LYS A 298 -6.52 29.79 -7.24
CA LYS A 298 -5.46 30.18 -8.19
C LYS A 298 -4.67 31.40 -7.70
N GLU A 299 -5.37 32.37 -7.11
CA GLU A 299 -4.81 33.61 -6.58
C GLU A 299 -3.90 33.32 -5.38
N THR A 300 -4.38 32.49 -4.45
CA THR A 300 -3.65 32.07 -3.25
C THR A 300 -2.35 31.36 -3.64
N VAL A 301 -2.46 30.35 -4.51
CA VAL A 301 -1.31 29.56 -4.94
C VAL A 301 -0.30 30.43 -5.69
N SER A 302 -0.77 31.33 -6.56
CA SER A 302 0.12 32.24 -7.30
C SER A 302 0.87 33.20 -6.38
N LEU A 303 0.20 33.75 -5.36
CA LEU A 303 0.85 34.62 -4.36
C LEU A 303 1.87 33.85 -3.54
N ALA A 304 1.56 32.64 -3.11
CA ALA A 304 2.49 31.78 -2.37
C ALA A 304 3.75 31.47 -3.19
N MET A 305 3.58 31.13 -4.48
CA MET A 305 4.68 30.91 -5.42
C MET A 305 5.54 32.16 -5.60
N GLN A 306 4.93 33.34 -5.74
CA GLN A 306 5.67 34.60 -5.88
C GLN A 306 6.50 34.93 -4.62
N LYS A 307 5.95 34.67 -3.42
CA LYS A 307 6.68 34.84 -2.16
C LYS A 307 7.84 33.85 -2.04
N ALA A 308 7.65 32.60 -2.47
CA ALA A 308 8.69 31.56 -2.45
C ALA A 308 9.90 31.95 -3.31
N GLU A 309 9.67 32.60 -4.46
CA GLU A 309 10.73 33.02 -5.37
C GLU A 309 11.74 33.99 -4.70
N ARG A 310 11.28 34.79 -3.73
CA ARG A 310 12.13 35.73 -2.98
C ARG A 310 13.17 35.02 -2.10
N VAL A 311 12.91 33.78 -1.69
CA VAL A 311 13.80 32.96 -0.85
C VAL A 311 14.24 31.67 -1.57
N ARG A 312 14.18 31.66 -2.90
CA ARG A 312 14.44 30.49 -3.75
C ARG A 312 15.79 29.83 -3.47
N THR A 313 16.85 30.60 -3.28
CA THR A 313 18.20 30.08 -3.03
C THR A 313 18.26 29.23 -1.75
N GLU A 314 17.66 29.71 -0.67
CA GLU A 314 17.59 29.02 0.61
C GLU A 314 16.71 27.76 0.56
N LEU A 315 15.61 27.82 -0.19
CA LEU A 315 14.72 26.67 -0.42
C LEU A 315 15.39 25.58 -1.27
N LEU A 316 16.12 25.96 -2.31
CA LEU A 316 16.88 25.01 -3.15
C LEU A 316 18.00 24.32 -2.38
N LYS A 317 18.71 25.05 -1.50
CA LYS A 317 19.73 24.47 -0.60
C LYS A 317 19.15 23.38 0.32
N ARG A 318 17.85 23.46 0.60
CA ARG A 318 17.07 22.49 1.38
C ARG A 318 16.30 21.48 0.51
N GLY A 319 16.53 21.50 -0.81
CA GLY A 319 15.92 20.54 -1.74
C GLY A 319 14.42 20.70 -1.90
N VAL A 320 13.86 21.88 -1.66
CA VAL A 320 12.40 22.09 -1.79
C VAL A 320 11.98 22.07 -3.26
N LEU A 321 10.90 21.34 -3.55
CA LEU A 321 10.22 21.31 -4.84
C LEU A 321 8.78 21.81 -4.69
N LEU A 322 8.41 22.88 -5.37
CA LEU A 322 7.05 23.42 -5.29
C LEU A 322 6.08 22.66 -6.21
N VAL A 323 4.96 22.22 -5.65
CA VAL A 323 3.88 21.50 -6.36
C VAL A 323 2.57 22.28 -6.19
N PRO A 324 2.20 23.16 -7.13
CA PRO A 324 0.95 23.89 -7.08
C PRO A 324 -0.23 23.01 -7.50
N VAL A 325 -1.28 22.98 -6.68
CA VAL A 325 -2.56 22.30 -6.94
C VAL A 325 -3.68 23.31 -6.85
N ILE A 326 -4.33 23.61 -7.97
CA ILE A 326 -5.36 24.64 -8.05
C ILE A 326 -6.73 23.96 -8.05
N TRP A 327 -7.60 24.38 -7.11
CA TRP A 327 -8.95 23.83 -7.00
C TRP A 327 -9.79 24.07 -8.25
N GLY A 328 -10.49 23.03 -8.69
CA GLY A 328 -11.47 23.10 -9.78
C GLY A 328 -10.86 23.20 -11.17
N GLN A 329 -9.54 23.14 -11.32
CA GLN A 329 -8.89 22.96 -12.63
C GLN A 329 -9.17 21.57 -13.24
N GLY A 330 -9.73 20.65 -12.44
CA GLY A 330 -10.12 19.30 -12.85
C GLY A 330 -11.44 19.17 -13.62
N LYS A 331 -12.14 20.25 -14.01
CA LYS A 331 -13.14 20.14 -15.10
C LYS A 331 -12.36 19.99 -16.41
N GLU A 332 -12.06 18.74 -16.73
CA GLU A 332 -11.24 18.24 -17.83
C GLU A 332 -11.00 19.23 -18.98
N PRO A 333 -9.75 19.54 -19.38
CA PRO A 333 -9.51 19.66 -20.81
C PRO A 333 -9.95 18.33 -21.40
N GLN A 334 -10.87 18.37 -22.38
CA GLN A 334 -11.28 17.18 -23.12
C GLN A 334 -10.02 16.35 -23.38
N ILE A 335 -10.01 15.10 -22.89
CA ILE A 335 -9.07 14.11 -23.37
C ILE A 335 -9.23 14.19 -24.89
N GLU A 336 -8.28 14.84 -25.57
CA GLU A 336 -8.08 14.58 -26.98
C GLU A 336 -8.09 13.05 -27.04
N LYS A 337 -9.08 12.49 -27.72
CA LYS A 337 -9.22 11.06 -27.99
C LYS A 337 -8.02 10.65 -28.86
N LYS A 338 -6.81 10.77 -28.31
CA LYS A 338 -5.56 10.39 -28.91
C LYS A 338 -5.57 8.88 -28.80
N GLY A 339 -5.84 8.25 -29.93
CA GLY A 339 -5.60 6.83 -30.11
C GLY A 339 -4.24 6.49 -29.53
N PHE A 340 -4.22 5.42 -28.75
CA PHE A 340 -3.02 4.88 -28.15
C PHE A 340 -2.02 4.56 -29.27
N GLY A 341 -0.79 5.05 -29.16
CA GLY A 341 0.22 4.83 -30.19
C GLY A 341 1.39 5.82 -30.12
N ALA A 342 2.22 5.71 -29.09
CA ALA A 342 3.62 6.10 -29.23
C ALA A 342 4.42 4.84 -29.63
N PRO A 343 5.32 4.90 -30.63
CA PRO A 343 6.04 3.72 -31.09
C PRO A 343 6.96 3.19 -29.98
N PRO A 344 7.18 1.87 -29.88
CA PRO A 344 8.14 1.32 -28.95
C PRO A 344 9.54 1.81 -29.32
N LYS A 345 10.18 2.52 -28.39
CA LYS A 345 11.59 2.91 -28.51
C LYS A 345 12.44 1.63 -28.57
N ALA A 346 13.33 1.57 -29.55
CA ALA A 346 14.11 0.39 -29.94
C ALA A 346 14.73 -0.37 -28.76
N ALA A 347 14.57 -1.70 -28.79
CA ALA A 347 15.14 -2.63 -27.84
C ALA A 347 16.68 -2.60 -27.90
N ALA A 348 17.31 -2.20 -26.80
CA ALA A 348 18.71 -2.52 -26.55
C ALA A 348 18.81 -3.96 -26.00
N ALA A 349 19.86 -4.66 -26.41
CA ALA A 349 20.05 -6.11 -26.32
C ALA A 349 20.05 -6.71 -24.89
N LEU A 350 19.77 -8.02 -24.87
CA LEU A 350 19.66 -8.95 -23.73
C LEU A 350 20.80 -8.85 -22.69
N PRO A 351 20.52 -9.00 -21.38
CA PRO A 351 21.54 -9.18 -20.36
C PRO A 351 21.84 -10.66 -20.06
N SER A 352 23.13 -10.96 -20.02
CA SER A 352 23.75 -12.14 -19.40
C SER A 352 24.06 -11.85 -17.92
N ILE A 353 24.21 -12.92 -17.13
CA ILE A 353 24.32 -12.97 -15.67
C ILE A 353 25.28 -11.93 -15.06
N GLY A 354 24.71 -10.99 -14.29
CA GLY A 354 25.41 -9.90 -13.56
C GLY A 354 24.47 -8.89 -12.86
N GLU A 355 23.26 -9.31 -12.46
CA GLU A 355 22.09 -8.43 -12.35
C GLU A 355 22.08 -7.37 -11.22
N ASP A 356 22.84 -7.52 -10.14
CA ASP A 356 22.66 -6.65 -8.96
C ASP A 356 23.49 -5.36 -9.00
N PHE A 357 24.68 -5.40 -9.59
CA PHE A 357 25.53 -4.22 -9.71
C PHE A 357 25.02 -3.28 -10.80
N GLU A 358 24.52 -3.84 -11.90
CA GLU A 358 24.07 -3.08 -13.06
C GLU A 358 22.73 -2.37 -12.81
N LYS A 359 21.79 -3.01 -12.09
CA LYS A 359 20.56 -2.35 -11.59
C LYS A 359 20.89 -1.20 -10.64
N ARG A 360 21.93 -1.35 -9.81
CA ARG A 360 22.38 -0.28 -8.90
C ARG A 360 23.03 0.86 -9.68
N ALA A 361 23.89 0.58 -10.65
CA ALA A 361 24.51 1.58 -11.51
C ALA A 361 23.47 2.34 -12.35
N GLN A 362 22.50 1.63 -12.93
CA GLN A 362 21.39 2.22 -13.68
C GLN A 362 20.49 3.08 -12.80
N SER A 363 20.17 2.64 -11.58
CA SER A 363 19.38 3.46 -10.64
C SER A 363 20.15 4.69 -10.15
N ILE A 364 21.46 4.60 -9.95
CA ILE A 364 22.31 5.76 -9.61
C ILE A 364 22.37 6.75 -10.78
N SER A 365 22.56 6.27 -12.01
CA SER A 365 22.56 7.09 -13.23
C SER A 365 21.18 7.72 -13.50
N ALA A 366 20.10 6.98 -13.26
CA ALA A 366 18.75 7.52 -13.35
C ALA A 366 18.49 8.59 -12.28
N LYS A 367 18.94 8.37 -11.04
CA LYS A 367 18.85 9.36 -9.94
C LYS A 367 19.68 10.61 -10.24
N SER A 368 20.88 10.49 -10.81
CA SER A 368 21.70 11.65 -11.15
C SER A 368 21.10 12.47 -12.30
N ARG A 369 20.52 11.80 -13.32
CA ARG A 369 19.73 12.45 -14.38
C ARG A 369 18.51 13.17 -13.82
N LEU A 370 17.71 12.49 -13.00
CA LEU A 370 16.55 13.10 -12.32
C LEU A 370 16.97 14.32 -11.50
N LYS A 371 18.05 14.23 -10.73
CA LYS A 371 18.59 15.37 -9.95
C LYS A 371 18.96 16.57 -10.82
N ALA A 372 19.43 16.36 -12.06
CA ALA A 372 19.71 17.44 -13.01
C ALA A 372 18.43 18.02 -13.65
N GLU A 373 17.36 17.22 -13.76
CA GLU A 373 16.07 17.61 -14.35
C GLU A 373 15.13 18.33 -13.35
N ILE A 374 15.28 18.04 -12.05
CA ILE A 374 14.44 18.63 -11.00
C ILE A 374 14.77 20.11 -10.85
N ARG A 375 13.84 20.95 -11.32
CA ARG A 375 13.84 22.40 -11.08
C ARG A 375 12.97 22.73 -9.87
N PHE A 376 12.96 24.00 -9.47
CA PHE A 376 12.24 24.52 -8.30
C PHE A 376 10.72 24.25 -8.30
N LYS A 377 10.12 23.93 -9.45
CA LYS A 377 8.67 23.73 -9.64
C LYS A 377 8.39 22.47 -10.45
N ALA A 378 7.34 21.73 -10.08
CA ALA A 378 6.74 20.67 -10.89
C ALA A 378 5.26 20.99 -11.24
N GLU A 379 4.72 20.31 -12.24
CA GLU A 379 3.31 20.38 -12.64
C GLU A 379 2.60 19.08 -12.29
N ILE A 380 1.34 19.16 -11.92
CA ILE A 380 0.52 17.96 -11.67
C ILE A 380 -0.03 17.40 -12.99
N VAL A 381 -0.14 16.07 -13.09
CA VAL A 381 -0.68 15.41 -14.29
C VAL A 381 -2.17 15.09 -14.15
N SER A 382 -2.59 14.58 -12.99
CA SER A 382 -3.98 14.20 -12.71
C SER A 382 -4.59 15.08 -11.62
N PRO A 383 -5.10 16.31 -11.93
CA PRO A 383 -5.61 17.22 -10.91
C PRO A 383 -6.67 16.59 -10.01
N ALA A 384 -7.58 15.79 -10.56
CA ALA A 384 -8.63 15.13 -9.78
C ALA A 384 -8.09 14.16 -8.71
N GLU A 385 -7.05 13.38 -9.02
CA GLU A 385 -6.40 12.49 -8.04
C GLU A 385 -5.69 13.28 -6.94
N TRP A 386 -4.97 14.34 -7.33
CA TRP A 386 -4.32 15.24 -6.37
C TRP A 386 -5.34 15.91 -5.45
N GLU A 387 -6.41 16.48 -6.00
CA GLU A 387 -7.44 17.14 -5.22
C GLU A 387 -8.10 16.18 -4.25
N ARG A 388 -8.43 14.97 -4.71
CA ARG A 388 -9.01 13.93 -3.89
C ARG A 388 -8.09 13.55 -2.73
N TRP A 389 -6.82 13.27 -3.01
CA TRP A 389 -5.86 12.91 -1.97
C TRP A 389 -5.72 14.02 -0.91
N ILE A 390 -5.64 15.28 -1.35
CA ILE A 390 -5.56 16.43 -0.42
C ILE A 390 -6.83 16.54 0.43
N ARG A 391 -8.02 16.31 -0.14
CA ARG A 391 -9.28 16.31 0.62
C ARG A 391 -9.31 15.21 1.67
N ASP A 392 -8.80 14.03 1.36
CA ASP A 392 -8.70 12.93 2.33
C ASP A 392 -7.71 13.29 3.45
N GLN A 393 -6.60 13.94 3.12
CA GLN A 393 -5.66 14.46 4.13
C GLN A 393 -6.31 15.54 5.01
N GLN A 394 -7.06 16.48 4.42
CA GLN A 394 -7.81 17.51 5.16
C GLN A 394 -8.80 16.90 6.15
N GLN A 395 -9.58 15.90 5.72
CA GLN A 395 -10.52 15.19 6.60
C GLN A 395 -9.81 14.53 7.78
N SER A 396 -8.65 13.91 7.54
CA SER A 396 -7.88 13.24 8.61
C SER A 396 -7.32 14.20 9.66
N GLU A 397 -7.06 15.46 9.27
CA GLU A 397 -6.55 16.52 10.14
C GLU A 397 -7.65 17.43 10.71
N GLY A 398 -8.94 17.10 10.46
CA GLY A 398 -10.08 17.92 10.89
C GLY A 398 -10.15 19.30 10.22
N VAL A 399 -9.65 19.41 8.99
CA VAL A 399 -9.72 20.62 8.15
C VAL A 399 -10.89 20.49 7.18
N THR A 400 -11.62 21.59 6.94
CA THR A 400 -12.75 21.59 6.01
C THR A 400 -12.26 21.30 4.57
N PRO A 401 -12.82 20.30 3.87
CA PRO A 401 -12.36 19.96 2.52
C PRO A 401 -12.50 21.12 1.53
N GLY A 402 -11.41 21.45 0.83
CA GLY A 402 -11.36 22.55 -0.14
C GLY A 402 -10.90 23.90 0.44
N GLU A 403 -10.56 23.96 1.73
CA GLU A 403 -9.77 25.09 2.26
C GLU A 403 -8.39 25.13 1.59
N ASP A 404 -7.81 26.33 1.50
CA ASP A 404 -6.43 26.50 1.06
C ASP A 404 -5.49 25.90 2.12
N VAL A 405 -4.57 25.04 1.71
CA VAL A 405 -3.62 24.36 2.60
C VAL A 405 -2.25 24.22 1.94
N TYR A 406 -1.22 24.03 2.77
CA TYR A 406 0.08 23.59 2.31
C TYR A 406 0.48 22.30 3.03
N ILE A 407 1.25 21.46 2.33
CA ILE A 407 1.73 20.18 2.85
C ILE A 407 3.21 20.06 2.52
N ILE A 408 4.02 19.79 3.54
CA ILE A 408 5.47 19.65 3.44
C ILE A 408 5.80 18.17 3.57
N LEU A 409 6.49 17.62 2.57
CA LEU A 409 6.99 16.25 2.61
C LEU A 409 8.48 16.22 3.03
N ARG A 410 8.87 15.14 3.70
CA ARG A 410 10.28 14.81 3.99
C ARG A 410 10.95 14.18 2.76
N LEU A 411 12.27 13.95 2.85
CA LEU A 411 13.03 13.28 1.79
C LEU A 411 12.59 11.81 1.59
N ASP A 412 12.11 11.12 2.62
CA ASP A 412 11.51 9.77 2.54
C ASP A 412 10.12 9.76 1.88
N GLY A 413 9.56 10.94 1.57
CA GLY A 413 8.25 11.11 0.94
C GLY A 413 7.05 11.09 1.90
N ARG A 414 7.26 11.02 3.22
CA ARG A 414 6.17 11.11 4.21
C ARG A 414 5.80 12.56 4.50
N VAL A 415 4.55 12.77 4.92
CA VAL A 415 4.08 14.09 5.36
C VAL A 415 4.82 14.48 6.64
N ARG A 416 5.51 15.62 6.60
CA ARG A 416 6.16 16.24 7.76
C ARG A 416 5.18 17.10 8.54
N ARG A 417 4.48 17.97 7.81
CA ARG A 417 3.59 19.00 8.33
C ARG A 417 2.57 19.36 7.28
N SER A 418 1.35 19.65 7.71
CA SER A 418 0.34 20.33 6.93
C SER A 418 -0.18 21.54 7.70
N GLY A 419 -0.50 22.62 6.99
CA GLY A 419 -1.03 23.85 7.58
C GLY A 419 -2.10 24.49 6.71
N ARG A 420 -2.94 25.31 7.34
CA ARG A 420 -3.99 26.07 6.66
C ARG A 420 -3.43 27.33 6.02
N GLY A 421 -4.00 27.75 4.89
CA GLY A 421 -3.63 28.93 4.15
C GLY A 421 -2.27 28.80 3.45
N MET A 422 -1.53 29.91 3.41
CA MET A 422 -0.22 29.99 2.77
C MET A 422 0.89 29.65 3.79
N PRO A 423 1.97 28.98 3.35
CA PRO A 423 3.11 28.77 4.21
C PRO A 423 3.85 30.08 4.49
N ASP A 424 4.39 30.19 5.71
CA ASP A 424 5.46 31.14 6.00
C ASP A 424 6.79 30.55 5.49
N TRP A 425 7.35 31.16 4.45
CA TRP A 425 8.56 30.66 3.82
C TRP A 425 9.81 30.82 4.71
N GLN A 426 9.84 31.83 5.57
CA GLN A 426 10.93 32.04 6.51
C GLN A 426 10.92 30.95 7.58
N GLU A 427 9.74 30.60 8.08
CA GLU A 427 9.56 29.49 9.02
C GLU A 427 10.02 28.15 8.38
N ILE A 428 9.61 27.88 7.14
CA ILE A 428 10.05 26.67 6.41
C ILE A 428 11.58 26.61 6.25
N VAL A 429 12.21 27.74 5.97
CA VAL A 429 13.67 27.84 5.85
C VAL A 429 14.37 27.57 7.19
N GLN A 430 13.77 27.95 8.31
CA GLN A 430 14.31 27.63 9.64
C GLN A 430 14.06 26.16 10.02
N GLU A 431 12.91 25.61 9.65
CA GLU A 431 12.51 24.25 10.00
C GLU A 431 13.27 23.17 9.21
N LEU A 432 13.48 23.39 7.91
CA LEU A 432 14.05 22.37 7.03
C LEU A 432 15.58 22.41 7.04
N PRO A 433 16.26 21.29 7.34
CA PRO A 433 17.71 21.25 7.29
C PRO A 433 18.23 21.27 5.83
N PRO A 434 19.39 21.93 5.56
CA PRO A 434 20.07 21.85 4.27
C PRO A 434 20.34 20.40 3.85
N LEU A 435 20.33 20.10 2.54
CA LEU A 435 20.50 18.73 2.03
C LEU A 435 21.82 18.04 2.47
N GLU A 436 22.85 18.82 2.73
CA GLU A 436 24.18 18.35 3.16
C GLU A 436 24.25 18.08 4.67
N ALA A 437 23.30 18.61 5.45
CA ALA A 437 23.28 18.45 6.88
C ALA A 437 23.06 16.97 7.28
N LEU A 438 23.62 16.58 8.42
CA LEU A 438 23.47 15.23 8.96
C LEU A 438 21.99 14.87 9.18
N LEU A 439 21.18 15.82 9.64
CA LEU A 439 19.73 15.63 9.83
C LEU A 439 19.03 15.22 8.53
N SER A 440 19.43 15.77 7.38
CA SER A 440 18.88 15.37 6.08
C SER A 440 19.26 13.95 5.67
N LYS A 441 20.39 13.42 6.18
CA LYS A 441 20.75 12.00 5.96
C LYS A 441 19.88 11.05 6.76
N LEU A 442 19.33 11.50 7.90
CA LEU A 442 18.37 10.72 8.71
C LEU A 442 16.94 10.78 8.15
N GLU A 443 16.67 11.70 7.22
CA GLU A 443 15.40 11.79 6.51
C GLU A 443 15.33 10.94 5.24
N ARG A 444 16.47 10.42 4.77
CA ARG A 444 16.55 9.45 3.67
C ARG A 444 16.48 8.04 4.25
#